data_AF-A0A7S1HK53-F1
#
_entry.id   AF-A0A7S1HK53-F1
#
_cell.length_a   1.000
_cell.length_b   1.000
_cell.length_c   1.000
_cell.angle_alpha   90.00
_cell.angle_beta   90.00
_cell.angle_gamma   90.00
#
_symmetry.space_group_name_H-M   'P 1'
#
loop_
_entity.id
_entity.type
_entity.pdbx_description
1 polymer ?
#
loop_
_entity_poly.entity_id
_entity_poly.type
_entity_poly.pdbx_seq_one_letter_code
_entity_poly.pdbx_strand_id
1 'polypeptide(L)'
;LKYETLFNAVSKALFKAHVQGRLKADVMRSPEKYVEFDADLPKTLLDQRESGKKLVLITNSDWEYTKVMMHHVFDKFLPSAMTWRDLFNVVIVSARKPAFFSQTMPLYEIVTEDGMMREKFRMKEGRIYSGGSASMVESLFKVKSDEVMYVGDHIFADLNVAKGYMRW
;
A
#
# COMPACT_ATOMS: atom_id res chain seq x y z
N LEU A 1 -3.70 14.07 36.49
CA LEU A 1 -2.95 13.51 35.34
C LEU A 1 -2.31 14.67 34.58
N LYS A 2 -1.05 14.56 34.15
CA LYS A 2 -0.43 15.54 33.23
C LYS A 2 -0.89 15.24 31.80
N TYR A 3 -1.07 16.27 30.98
CA TYR A 3 -1.48 16.11 29.56
C TYR A 3 -0.55 15.20 28.76
N GLU A 4 0.75 15.25 29.02
CA GLU A 4 1.76 14.39 28.38
C GLU A 4 1.53 12.90 28.69
N THR A 5 1.21 12.56 29.94
CA THR A 5 0.92 11.17 30.34
C THR A 5 -0.35 10.66 29.67
N LEU A 6 -1.38 11.52 29.57
CA LEU A 6 -2.62 11.19 28.89
C LEU A 6 -2.38 10.96 27.39
N PHE A 7 -1.64 11.85 26.73
CA PHE A 7 -1.26 11.72 25.33
C PHE A 7 -0.53 10.40 25.07
N ASN A 8 0.48 10.07 25.88
CA ASN A 8 1.24 8.83 25.72
C ASN A 8 0.37 7.58 25.94
N ALA A 9 -0.55 7.62 26.90
CA ALA A 9 -1.47 6.52 27.16
C ALA A 9 -2.43 6.28 25.97
N VAL A 10 -3.01 7.35 25.42
CA VAL A 10 -3.91 7.29 24.25
C VAL A 10 -3.15 6.82 23.01
N SER A 11 -1.98 7.38 22.72
CA SER A 11 -1.14 6.98 21.58
C SER A 11 -0.75 5.50 21.66
N LYS A 12 -0.38 5.01 22.84
CA LYS A 12 -0.06 3.59 23.05
C LYS A 12 -1.28 2.69 22.89
N ALA A 13 -2.47 3.13 23.33
CA ALA A 13 -3.71 2.38 23.16
C ALA A 13 -4.12 2.30 21.67
N LEU A 14 -4.05 3.42 20.94
CA LEU A 14 -4.31 3.47 19.49
C LEU A 14 -3.36 2.57 18.71
N PHE A 15 -2.06 2.63 19.03
CA PHE A 15 -1.05 1.76 18.43
C PHE A 15 -1.35 0.29 18.72
N LYS A 16 -1.66 -0.07 19.97
CA LYS A 16 -2.05 -1.44 20.33
C LYS A 16 -3.30 -1.89 19.58
N ALA A 17 -4.33 -1.07 19.44
CA ALA A 17 -5.55 -1.44 18.72
C ALA A 17 -5.28 -1.76 17.23
N HIS A 18 -4.39 -0.99 16.59
CA HIS A 18 -3.96 -1.23 15.20
C HIS A 18 -3.03 -2.44 15.06
N VAL A 19 -2.08 -2.62 15.99
CA VAL A 19 -1.06 -3.68 15.92
C VAL A 19 -1.57 -5.03 16.43
N GLN A 20 -2.48 -5.04 17.39
CA GLN A 20 -3.09 -6.28 17.91
C GLN A 20 -4.11 -6.90 16.94
N GLY A 21 -4.30 -6.32 15.75
CA GLY A 21 -5.03 -6.93 14.64
C GLY A 21 -6.54 -7.06 14.84
N ARG A 22 -7.09 -6.77 16.03
CA ARG A 22 -8.53 -6.91 16.31
C ARG A 22 -9.39 -6.06 15.39
N LEU A 23 -9.05 -4.77 15.26
CA LEU A 23 -9.76 -3.86 14.35
C LEU A 23 -9.69 -4.37 12.92
N LYS A 24 -8.49 -4.74 12.45
CA LYS A 24 -8.30 -5.28 11.09
C LYS A 24 -9.11 -6.56 10.87
N ALA A 25 -9.15 -7.46 11.84
CA ALA A 25 -9.89 -8.71 11.78
C ALA A 25 -11.40 -8.47 11.71
N ASP A 26 -11.94 -7.54 12.50
CA ASP A 26 -13.36 -7.20 12.45
C ASP A 26 -13.73 -6.51 11.13
N VAL A 27 -12.87 -5.65 10.59
CA VAL A 27 -13.04 -5.06 9.25
C VAL A 27 -13.02 -6.13 8.17
N MET A 28 -12.03 -7.04 8.18
CA MET A 28 -11.97 -8.13 7.19
C MET A 28 -13.16 -9.09 7.28
N ARG A 29 -13.77 -9.27 8.46
CA ARG A 29 -14.96 -10.12 8.64
C ARG A 29 -16.22 -9.51 8.05
N SER A 30 -16.32 -8.18 7.99
CA SER A 30 -17.48 -7.47 7.44
C SER A 30 -17.07 -6.19 6.72
N PRO A 31 -16.31 -6.26 5.60
CA PRO A 31 -15.76 -5.08 4.94
C PRO A 31 -16.85 -4.11 4.46
N GLU A 32 -18.02 -4.62 4.09
CA GLU A 32 -19.18 -3.85 3.62
C GLU A 32 -19.72 -2.84 4.64
N LYS A 33 -19.39 -3.00 5.93
CA LYS A 33 -19.77 -2.05 6.99
C LYS A 33 -18.82 -0.87 7.12
N TYR A 34 -17.60 -1.01 6.57
CA TYR A 34 -16.50 -0.08 6.77
C TYR A 34 -15.98 0.54 5.48
N VAL A 35 -16.42 0.03 4.32
CA VAL A 35 -16.00 0.51 3.01
C VAL A 35 -17.19 0.97 2.20
N GLU A 36 -17.09 2.19 1.68
CA GLU A 36 -17.96 2.70 0.65
C GLU A 36 -17.46 2.23 -0.72
N PHE A 37 -18.34 1.64 -1.53
CA PHE A 37 -17.96 1.18 -2.85
C PHE A 37 -18.07 2.30 -3.87
N ASP A 38 -16.99 2.46 -4.64
CA ASP A 38 -16.96 3.27 -5.84
C ASP A 38 -16.71 2.34 -7.04
N ALA A 39 -17.72 2.18 -7.89
CA ALA A 39 -17.63 1.31 -9.07
C ALA A 39 -16.74 1.89 -10.18
N ASP A 40 -16.45 3.20 -10.14
CA ASP A 40 -15.65 3.88 -11.16
C ASP A 40 -14.17 3.92 -10.79
N LEU A 41 -13.82 3.74 -9.51
CA LEU A 41 -12.43 3.63 -9.07
C LEU A 41 -11.66 2.47 -9.77
N PRO A 42 -12.14 1.21 -9.76
CA PRO A 42 -11.45 0.12 -10.45
C PRO A 42 -11.34 0.34 -11.96
N LYS A 43 -12.37 0.91 -12.58
CA LYS A 43 -12.38 1.24 -14.02
C LYS A 43 -11.38 2.33 -14.35
N THR A 44 -11.31 3.38 -13.53
CA THR A 44 -10.34 4.47 -13.69
C THR A 44 -8.91 3.93 -13.65
N LEU A 45 -8.60 3.04 -12.71
CA LEU A 45 -7.28 2.39 -12.68
C LEU A 45 -7.05 1.49 -13.89
N LEU A 46 -8.06 0.76 -14.35
CA LEU A 46 -7.96 -0.04 -15.56
C LEU A 46 -7.65 0.84 -16.78
N ASP A 47 -8.37 1.94 -16.97
CA ASP A 47 -8.15 2.91 -18.06
C ASP A 47 -6.73 3.48 -18.01
N GLN A 48 -6.22 3.82 -16.82
CA GLN A 48 -4.84 4.28 -16.67
C GLN A 48 -3.85 3.20 -17.14
N ARG A 49 -4.03 1.95 -16.73
CA ARG A 49 -3.19 0.83 -17.16
C ARG A 49 -3.26 0.62 -18.67
N GLU A 50 -4.46 0.60 -19.25
CA GLU A 50 -4.68 0.40 -20.69
C GLU A 50 -4.12 1.55 -21.53
N SER A 51 -4.07 2.78 -20.99
CA SER A 51 -3.36 3.92 -21.60
C SER A 51 -1.82 3.82 -21.52
N GLY A 52 -1.28 2.73 -20.97
CA GLY A 52 0.15 2.46 -20.88
C GLY A 52 0.83 3.00 -19.62
N LYS A 53 0.07 3.50 -18.63
CA LYS A 53 0.65 3.92 -17.34
C LYS A 53 1.07 2.71 -16.52
N LYS A 54 2.15 2.89 -15.75
CA LYS A 54 2.59 1.91 -14.74
C LYS A 54 1.95 2.25 -13.41
N LEU A 55 1.23 1.30 -12.82
CA LEU A 55 0.52 1.48 -11.56
C LEU A 55 1.24 0.72 -10.44
N VAL A 56 1.39 1.35 -9.29
CA VAL A 56 2.03 0.77 -8.10
C VAL A 56 1.15 0.99 -6.90
N LEU A 57 0.82 -0.07 -6.17
CA LEU A 57 0.14 0.05 -4.87
C LEU A 57 1.19 0.12 -3.76
N ILE A 58 1.12 1.14 -2.91
CA ILE A 58 2.04 1.33 -1.77
C ILE A 58 1.21 1.54 -0.50
N THR A 59 1.22 0.55 0.40
CA THR A 59 0.40 0.56 1.62
C THR A 59 1.21 0.18 2.88
N ASN A 60 0.85 0.78 4.02
CA ASN A 60 1.37 0.41 5.33
C ASN A 60 0.70 -0.85 5.91
N SER A 61 -0.41 -1.29 5.32
CA SER A 61 -1.08 -2.54 5.68
C SER A 61 -0.24 -3.75 5.31
N ASP A 62 -0.38 -4.84 6.06
CA ASP A 62 0.21 -6.14 5.75
C ASP A 62 -0.48 -6.81 4.57
N TRP A 63 0.08 -7.95 4.14
CA TRP A 63 -0.40 -8.69 2.98
C TRP A 63 -1.81 -9.23 3.15
N GLU A 64 -2.10 -9.87 4.28
CA GLU A 64 -3.38 -10.55 4.48
C GLU A 64 -4.53 -9.54 4.43
N TYR A 65 -4.38 -8.42 5.15
CA TYR A 65 -5.35 -7.35 5.13
C TYR A 65 -5.52 -6.75 3.73
N THR A 66 -4.41 -6.45 3.05
CA THR A 66 -4.46 -5.85 1.71
C THR A 66 -5.15 -6.78 0.71
N LYS A 67 -4.81 -8.06 0.72
CA LYS A 67 -5.40 -9.09 -0.16
C LYS A 67 -6.92 -9.16 0.01
N VAL A 68 -7.40 -9.26 1.25
CA VAL A 68 -8.84 -9.37 1.56
C VAL A 68 -9.58 -8.11 1.14
N MET A 69 -9.08 -6.93 1.53
CA MET A 69 -9.76 -5.67 1.25
C MET A 69 -9.78 -5.35 -0.24
N MET A 70 -8.65 -5.50 -0.92
CA MET A 70 -8.58 -5.21 -2.36
C MET A 70 -9.46 -6.16 -3.17
N HIS A 71 -9.48 -7.46 -2.84
CA HIS A 71 -10.38 -8.42 -3.47
C HIS A 71 -11.85 -8.01 -3.30
N HIS A 72 -12.24 -7.61 -2.08
CA HIS A 72 -13.62 -7.22 -1.79
C HIS A 72 -14.06 -5.92 -2.48
N VAL A 73 -13.14 -4.96 -2.63
CA VAL A 73 -13.44 -3.63 -3.15
C VAL A 73 -13.37 -3.57 -4.67
N PHE A 74 -12.42 -4.27 -5.30
CA PHE A 74 -12.11 -4.09 -6.73
C PHE A 74 -12.68 -5.20 -7.62
N ASP A 75 -12.51 -6.47 -7.26
CA ASP A 75 -12.69 -7.59 -8.21
C ASP A 75 -14.10 -7.65 -8.81
N LYS A 76 -15.13 -7.32 -8.02
CA LYS A 76 -16.53 -7.31 -8.49
C LYS A 76 -16.85 -6.26 -9.57
N PHE A 77 -15.97 -5.29 -9.78
CA PHE A 77 -16.12 -4.22 -10.77
C PHE A 77 -15.15 -4.37 -11.95
N LEU A 78 -14.30 -5.41 -11.95
CA LEU A 78 -13.35 -5.68 -13.02
C LEU A 78 -13.93 -6.68 -14.04
N PRO A 79 -13.41 -6.69 -15.29
CA PRO A 79 -13.80 -7.67 -16.29
C PRO A 79 -13.60 -9.12 -15.82
N SER A 80 -14.46 -10.03 -16.31
CA SER A 80 -14.37 -11.46 -16.00
C SER A 80 -12.97 -12.00 -16.32
N ALA A 81 -12.40 -12.74 -15.36
CA ALA A 81 -11.02 -13.26 -15.33
C ALA A 81 -9.90 -12.31 -14.84
N MET A 82 -10.20 -11.04 -14.57
CA MET A 82 -9.23 -10.09 -13.98
C MET A 82 -9.43 -9.97 -12.47
N THR A 83 -8.32 -9.81 -11.73
CA THR A 83 -8.32 -9.49 -10.30
C THR A 83 -7.68 -8.13 -10.07
N TRP A 84 -7.88 -7.55 -8.88
CA TRP A 84 -7.25 -6.29 -8.48
C TRP A 84 -5.73 -6.31 -8.63
N ARG A 85 -5.09 -7.49 -8.48
CA ARG A 85 -3.63 -7.63 -8.61
C ARG A 85 -3.18 -7.33 -10.02
N ASP A 86 -4.00 -7.68 -10.99
CA ASP A 86 -3.74 -7.43 -12.39
C ASP A 86 -3.85 -5.95 -12.75
N LEU A 87 -4.29 -5.06 -11.86
CA LEU A 87 -4.23 -3.61 -12.11
C LEU A 87 -2.80 -3.08 -11.94
N PHE A 88 -2.07 -3.61 -10.95
CA PHE A 88 -0.80 -3.03 -10.51
C PHE A 88 0.41 -3.78 -11.09
N ASN A 89 1.41 -3.03 -11.54
CA ASN A 89 2.70 -3.57 -11.97
C ASN A 89 3.51 -4.08 -10.78
N VAL A 90 3.37 -3.45 -9.61
CA VAL A 90 3.96 -3.92 -8.34
C VAL A 90 3.03 -3.57 -7.19
N VAL A 91 2.93 -4.47 -6.22
CA VAL A 91 2.24 -4.22 -4.95
C VAL A 91 3.27 -4.21 -3.82
N ILE A 92 3.26 -3.16 -3.01
CA ILE A 92 4.15 -2.96 -1.86
C ILE A 92 3.30 -2.82 -0.61
N VAL A 93 3.38 -3.83 0.26
CA VAL A 93 2.74 -3.87 1.58
C VAL A 93 3.76 -3.56 2.67
N SER A 94 3.29 -3.27 3.88
CA SER A 94 4.14 -2.93 5.03
C SER A 94 5.20 -1.86 4.68
N ALA A 95 4.83 -0.88 3.86
CA ALA A 95 5.77 0.07 3.27
C ALA A 95 6.48 0.97 4.30
N ARG A 96 5.93 1.12 5.51
CA ARG A 96 6.43 2.00 6.57
C ARG A 96 6.58 3.46 6.13
N LYS A 97 5.64 3.96 5.34
CA LYS A 97 5.50 5.40 5.07
C LYS A 97 5.44 6.18 6.40
N PRO A 98 6.16 7.31 6.54
CA PRO A 98 6.87 8.03 5.48
C PRO A 98 8.29 7.53 5.15
N ALA A 99 8.87 6.62 5.94
CA ALA A 99 10.26 6.17 5.76
C ALA A 99 10.52 5.54 4.39
N PHE A 100 9.48 4.96 3.77
CA PHE A 100 9.51 4.49 2.38
C PHE A 100 10.10 5.49 1.38
N PHE A 101 9.79 6.78 1.56
CA PHE A 101 10.19 7.85 0.65
C PHE A 101 11.56 8.43 0.94
N SER A 102 12.18 8.14 2.09
CA SER A 102 13.42 8.81 2.50
C SER A 102 14.54 7.87 2.92
N GLN A 103 14.25 6.58 3.12
CA GLN A 103 15.21 5.60 3.62
C GLN A 103 15.30 4.39 2.71
N THR A 104 16.51 3.84 2.59
CA THR A 104 16.72 2.52 2.00
C THR A 104 16.35 1.45 3.03
N MET A 105 15.30 0.69 2.76
CA MET A 105 14.83 -0.39 3.65
C MET A 105 15.01 -1.76 2.99
N PRO A 106 15.14 -2.84 3.79
CA PRO A 106 15.12 -4.21 3.27
C PRO A 106 13.86 -4.48 2.44
N LEU A 107 14.00 -5.34 1.44
CA LEU A 107 12.94 -5.72 0.52
C LEU A 107 12.71 -7.23 0.60
N TYR A 108 11.46 -7.63 0.80
CA TYR A 108 11.08 -9.04 0.83
C TYR A 108 9.99 -9.31 -0.19
N GLU A 109 10.20 -10.28 -1.09
CA GLU A 109 9.17 -10.77 -2.01
C GLU A 109 8.23 -11.70 -1.26
N ILE A 110 6.92 -11.50 -1.41
CA ILE A 110 5.91 -12.46 -0.97
C ILE A 110 5.80 -13.52 -2.05
N VAL A 111 6.18 -14.76 -1.71
CA VAL A 111 6.31 -15.86 -2.67
C VAL A 111 5.16 -16.86 -2.61
N THR A 112 4.27 -16.74 -1.63
CA THR A 112 3.10 -17.60 -1.44
C THR A 112 1.88 -16.80 -1.00
N GLU A 113 0.68 -17.36 -1.20
CA GLU A 113 -0.58 -16.72 -0.85
C GLU A 113 -0.77 -16.50 0.65
N ASP A 114 -0.21 -17.38 1.48
CA ASP A 114 -0.20 -17.30 2.94
C ASP A 114 0.87 -16.34 3.48
N GLY A 115 1.65 -15.70 2.61
CA GLY A 115 2.53 -14.59 2.99
C GLY A 115 3.96 -14.97 3.32
N MET A 116 4.45 -16.15 2.92
CA MET A 116 5.87 -16.47 3.08
C MET A 116 6.72 -15.49 2.29
N MET A 117 7.81 -15.06 2.92
CA MET A 117 8.67 -14.01 2.40
C MET A 117 10.07 -14.52 2.09
N ARG A 118 10.65 -14.00 1.01
CA ARG A 118 12.04 -14.23 0.63
C ARG A 118 12.73 -12.90 0.38
N GLU A 119 13.89 -12.69 1.00
CA GLU A 119 14.68 -11.48 0.80
C GLU A 119 15.07 -11.29 -0.67
N LYS A 120 15.00 -10.03 -1.12
CA LYS A 120 15.39 -9.58 -2.45
C LYS A 120 16.15 -8.27 -2.37
N PHE A 121 16.98 -8.03 -3.37
CA PHE A 121 17.71 -6.76 -3.52
C PHE A 121 17.19 -5.89 -4.66
N ARG A 122 16.28 -6.44 -5.49
CA ARG A 122 15.67 -5.74 -6.63
C ARG A 122 14.23 -6.17 -6.81
N MET A 123 13.39 -5.22 -7.20
CA MET A 123 12.00 -5.48 -7.57
C MET A 123 11.91 -6.04 -8.99
N LYS A 124 10.80 -6.71 -9.29
CA LYS A 124 10.39 -7.16 -10.63
C LYS A 124 8.90 -6.87 -10.79
N GLU A 125 8.47 -6.53 -12.00
CA GLU A 125 7.04 -6.38 -12.31
C GLU A 125 6.27 -7.70 -12.08
N GLY A 126 4.99 -7.57 -11.76
CA GLY A 126 4.08 -8.68 -11.47
C GLY A 126 4.33 -9.35 -10.11
N ARG A 127 5.08 -8.71 -9.21
CA ARG A 127 5.43 -9.25 -7.89
C ARG A 127 4.90 -8.38 -6.76
N ILE A 128 4.77 -9.02 -5.60
CA ILE A 128 4.31 -8.41 -4.35
C ILE A 128 5.49 -8.36 -3.39
N TYR A 129 5.69 -7.23 -2.74
CA TYR A 129 6.79 -6.98 -1.82
C TYR A 129 6.30 -6.45 -0.47
N SER A 130 7.03 -6.80 0.59
CA SER A 130 6.93 -6.20 1.92
C SER A 130 8.15 -5.31 2.15
N GLY A 131 7.93 -4.04 2.52
CA GLY A 131 8.99 -3.05 2.74
C GLY A 131 9.52 -2.41 1.45
N GLY A 132 10.85 -2.32 1.32
CA GLY A 132 11.50 -1.60 0.20
C GLY A 132 11.44 -0.07 0.31
N SER A 133 11.83 0.62 -0.75
CA SER A 133 11.89 2.08 -0.80
C SER A 133 11.46 2.65 -2.15
N ALA A 134 11.07 3.92 -2.18
CA ALA A 134 10.67 4.63 -3.39
C ALA A 134 11.75 4.58 -4.49
N SER A 135 13.03 4.71 -4.11
CA SER A 135 14.17 4.58 -5.03
C SER A 135 14.24 3.22 -5.75
N MET A 136 13.73 2.15 -5.14
CA MET A 136 13.66 0.84 -5.79
C MET A 136 12.55 0.79 -6.85
N VAL A 137 11.46 1.53 -6.65
CA VAL A 137 10.37 1.68 -7.64
C VAL A 137 10.88 2.50 -8.83
N GLU A 138 11.55 3.63 -8.58
CA GLU A 138 12.20 4.44 -9.63
C GLU A 138 13.21 3.60 -10.43
N SER A 139 14.04 2.83 -9.73
CA SER A 139 15.01 1.93 -10.37
C SER A 139 14.36 0.82 -11.21
N LEU A 140 13.22 0.30 -10.78
CA LEU A 140 12.49 -0.75 -11.52
C LEU A 140 11.98 -0.21 -12.86
N PHE A 141 11.32 0.95 -12.84
CA PHE A 141 10.71 1.54 -14.03
C PHE A 141 11.66 2.45 -14.82
N LYS A 142 12.87 2.69 -14.30
CA LYS A 142 13.88 3.60 -14.88
C LYS A 142 13.33 5.01 -15.11
N VAL A 143 12.52 5.47 -14.16
CA VAL A 143 11.90 6.79 -14.18
C VAL A 143 12.60 7.70 -13.20
N LYS A 144 12.55 9.00 -13.47
CA LYS A 144 12.90 10.03 -12.51
C LYS A 144 11.71 10.33 -11.60
N SER A 145 12.03 10.86 -10.45
CA SER A 145 11.10 11.37 -9.45
C SER A 145 9.98 12.26 -10.00
N ASP A 146 10.29 13.18 -10.90
CA ASP A 146 9.33 14.14 -11.50
C ASP A 146 8.43 13.52 -12.59
N GLU A 147 8.64 12.24 -12.90
CA GLU A 147 7.79 11.45 -13.80
C GLU A 147 6.79 10.56 -13.03
N VAL A 148 6.85 10.58 -11.68
CA VAL A 148 6.00 9.79 -10.80
C VAL A 148 4.94 10.70 -10.17
N MET A 149 3.68 10.26 -10.21
CA MET A 149 2.58 10.92 -9.49
C MET A 149 2.14 10.04 -8.33
N TYR A 150 2.30 10.55 -7.10
CA TYR A 150 1.81 9.85 -5.91
C TYR A 150 0.45 10.36 -5.44
N VAL A 151 -0.49 9.45 -5.22
CA VAL A 151 -1.83 9.74 -4.68
C VAL A 151 -1.99 9.06 -3.34
N GLY A 152 -2.25 9.83 -2.29
CA GLY A 152 -2.41 9.36 -0.92
C GLY A 152 -3.27 10.31 -0.09
N ASP A 153 -3.87 9.79 0.98
CA ASP A 153 -4.84 10.49 1.83
C ASP A 153 -4.18 11.16 3.06
N HIS A 154 -3.01 10.69 3.48
CA HIS A 154 -2.36 11.17 4.71
C HIS A 154 -1.36 12.29 4.45
N ILE A 155 -1.77 13.56 4.52
CA ILE A 155 -0.92 14.74 4.25
C ILE A 155 0.49 14.68 4.90
N PHE A 156 0.62 14.18 6.14
CA PHE A 156 1.92 14.08 6.84
C PHE A 156 2.75 12.84 6.51
N ALA A 157 2.12 11.67 6.31
CA ALA A 157 2.84 10.44 5.96
C ALA A 157 3.10 10.33 4.44
N ASP A 158 2.29 11.02 3.65
CA ASP A 158 2.20 10.87 2.20
C ASP A 158 2.64 12.14 1.45
N LEU A 159 2.21 13.36 1.83
CA LEU A 159 2.40 14.54 0.98
C LEU A 159 3.61 15.41 1.33
N ASN A 160 3.88 15.69 2.62
CA ASN A 160 5.02 16.54 3.00
C ASN A 160 6.37 15.85 2.76
N VAL A 161 6.43 14.52 2.88
CA VAL A 161 7.66 13.75 2.69
C VAL A 161 7.87 13.35 1.23
N ALA A 162 6.83 12.92 0.51
CA ALA A 162 6.96 12.57 -0.91
C ALA A 162 7.39 13.79 -1.75
N LYS A 163 6.74 14.95 -1.56
CA LYS A 163 7.14 16.19 -2.24
C LYS A 163 8.49 16.73 -1.77
N GLY A 164 8.76 16.66 -0.47
CA GLY A 164 9.97 17.24 0.13
C GLY A 164 11.25 16.46 -0.16
N TYR A 165 11.19 15.13 -0.18
CA TYR A 165 12.37 14.26 -0.34
C TYR A 165 12.49 13.63 -1.72
N MET A 166 11.37 13.31 -2.36
CA MET A 166 11.36 12.57 -3.63
C MET A 166 10.75 13.37 -4.78
N ARG A 167 10.24 14.60 -4.59
CA ARG A 167 9.55 15.40 -5.64
C ARG A 167 8.44 14.65 -6.40
N TRP A 168 7.91 13.56 -5.83
CA TRP A 168 6.71 12.87 -6.32
C TRP A 168 5.45 13.72 -6.09
#